data_AF-A0A963EUM6-F1
#
_entry.id   AF-A0A963EUM6-F1
#
_cell.length_a   1.000
_cell.length_b   1.000
_cell.length_c   1.000
_cell.angle_alpha   90.00
_cell.angle_beta   90.00
_cell.angle_gamma   90.00
#
_symmetry.space_group_name_H-M   'P 1'
#
loop_
_entity.id
_entity.type
_entity.pdbx_description
1 polymer ?
#
loop_
_entity_poly.entity_id
_entity_poly.type
_entity_poly.pdbx_seq_one_letter_code
_entity_poly.pdbx_strand_id
1 'polypeptide(L)'
;MSECADLLFELGTEELPPTALKRLSEALTNEFTTGLNRVGLTHGEVTPFATPRRLGLLIKACALQQPDRETERRGPALQAAFDKAGNPTSAAKGFAKSCGTDVDQLFRINTDKGEWLAYRLIETGKSAAELLPEIAETSLNRLPIPKRMRWGASEALFVRPVHWLLFLHGEAVVPCTILDAQADRYTYGHRFHHPNAIAIERPMEYREKLQNEGVVIAHFEQRMEKIREQVETT
;
A
#
# COMPACT_ATOMS: atom_id res chain seq x y z
N MET A 1 -0.36 19.30 5.82
CA MET A 1 -0.60 18.33 4.73
C MET A 1 0.37 17.18 4.95
N SER A 2 -0.10 15.95 4.95
CA SER A 2 0.80 14.78 5.03
C SER A 2 1.73 14.79 3.81
N GLU A 3 3.00 14.50 4.01
CA GLU A 3 3.94 14.34 2.90
C GLU A 3 3.51 13.15 2.02
N CYS A 4 3.65 13.30 0.71
CA CYS A 4 3.25 12.28 -0.26
C CYS A 4 4.26 12.16 -1.39
N ALA A 5 4.29 10.99 -2.01
CA ALA A 5 5.09 10.70 -3.19
C ALA A 5 4.32 9.73 -4.10
N ASP A 6 4.70 9.69 -5.38
CA ASP A 6 4.13 8.70 -6.30
C ASP A 6 4.57 7.29 -5.89
N LEU A 7 3.69 6.31 -6.02
CA LEU A 7 3.92 4.91 -5.71
C LEU A 7 3.85 4.10 -7.01
N LEU A 8 4.84 3.25 -7.24
CA LEU A 8 4.89 2.35 -8.39
C LEU A 8 5.02 0.91 -7.90
N PHE A 9 4.13 0.07 -8.39
CA PHE A 9 4.16 -1.38 -8.18
C PHE A 9 4.15 -2.07 -9.54
N GLU A 10 5.02 -3.06 -9.74
CA GLU A 10 4.98 -3.98 -10.87
C GLU A 10 5.34 -5.39 -10.41
N LEU A 11 4.49 -6.35 -10.79
CA LEU A 11 4.78 -7.77 -10.70
C LEU A 11 5.09 -8.31 -12.09
N GLY A 12 6.36 -8.65 -12.30
CA GLY A 12 6.84 -9.30 -13.52
C GLY A 12 6.66 -10.81 -13.48
N THR A 13 6.11 -11.39 -14.54
CA THR A 13 5.72 -12.80 -14.57
C THR A 13 6.03 -13.44 -15.92
N GLU A 14 5.98 -14.78 -15.97
CA GLU A 14 5.79 -15.46 -17.24
C GLU A 14 4.43 -15.09 -17.87
N GLU A 15 4.22 -15.50 -19.13
CA GLU A 15 3.02 -15.14 -19.89
C GLU A 15 1.70 -15.51 -19.18
N LEU A 16 1.01 -14.46 -18.72
CA LEU A 16 -0.33 -14.44 -18.19
C LEU A 16 -1.35 -14.75 -19.28
N PRO A 17 -2.46 -15.43 -18.95
CA PRO A 17 -3.52 -15.71 -19.91
C PRO A 17 -4.10 -14.41 -20.50
N PRO A 18 -4.06 -14.20 -21.84
CA PRO A 18 -4.49 -12.95 -22.46
C PRO A 18 -5.96 -12.59 -22.15
N THR A 19 -6.83 -13.60 -22.09
CA THR A 19 -8.26 -13.43 -21.80
C THR A 19 -8.54 -13.02 -20.35
N ALA A 20 -7.62 -13.29 -19.42
CA ALA A 20 -7.75 -12.92 -18.01
C ALA A 20 -7.07 -11.58 -17.69
N LEU A 21 -6.18 -11.08 -18.56
CA LEU A 21 -5.26 -9.98 -18.26
C LEU A 21 -6.00 -8.69 -17.83
N LYS A 22 -7.03 -8.28 -18.56
CA LYS A 22 -7.82 -7.08 -18.23
C LYS A 22 -8.48 -7.22 -16.85
N ARG A 23 -9.16 -8.35 -16.62
CA ARG A 23 -9.81 -8.66 -15.33
C ARG A 23 -8.82 -8.70 -14.17
N LEU A 24 -7.63 -9.25 -14.37
CA LEU A 24 -6.58 -9.29 -13.34
C LEU A 24 -6.05 -7.90 -13.03
N SER A 25 -5.85 -7.05 -14.05
CA SER A 25 -5.44 -5.65 -13.88
C SER A 25 -6.47 -4.84 -13.09
N GLU A 26 -7.74 -4.98 -13.44
CA GLU A 26 -8.86 -4.30 -12.76
C GLU A 26 -8.97 -4.78 -11.30
N ALA A 27 -8.89 -6.09 -11.07
CA ALA A 27 -8.92 -6.66 -9.72
C ALA A 27 -7.74 -6.19 -8.87
N LEU A 28 -6.52 -6.18 -9.42
CA LEU A 28 -5.34 -5.67 -8.73
C LEU A 28 -5.54 -4.20 -8.32
N THR A 29 -6.00 -3.37 -9.26
CA THR A 29 -6.26 -1.94 -9.01
C THR A 29 -7.26 -1.75 -7.87
N ASN A 30 -8.37 -2.48 -7.90
CA ASN A 30 -9.42 -2.39 -6.89
C ASN A 30 -8.96 -2.89 -5.51
N GLU A 31 -8.27 -4.02 -5.44
CA GLU A 31 -7.82 -4.57 -4.16
C GLU A 31 -6.70 -3.71 -3.55
N PHE A 32 -5.81 -3.16 -4.36
CA PHE A 32 -4.71 -2.33 -3.88
C PHE A 32 -5.23 -0.99 -3.33
N THR A 33 -6.13 -0.33 -4.07
CA THR A 33 -6.79 0.91 -3.61
C THR A 33 -7.66 0.66 -2.37
N THR A 34 -8.39 -0.46 -2.32
CA THR A 34 -9.13 -0.87 -1.11
C THR A 34 -8.19 -1.05 0.08
N GLY A 35 -7.02 -1.65 -0.13
CA GLY A 35 -5.99 -1.82 0.89
C GLY A 35 -5.47 -0.48 1.43
N LEU A 36 -5.11 0.45 0.55
CA LEU A 36 -4.67 1.80 0.91
C LEU A 36 -5.74 2.54 1.73
N ASN A 37 -6.98 2.52 1.26
CA ASN A 37 -8.11 3.17 1.94
C ASN A 37 -8.38 2.54 3.32
N ARG A 38 -8.33 1.21 3.43
CA ARG A 38 -8.54 0.49 4.70
C ARG A 38 -7.53 0.91 5.77
N VAL A 39 -6.28 1.15 5.37
CA VAL A 39 -5.24 1.61 6.29
C VAL A 39 -5.22 3.13 6.44
N GLY A 40 -6.03 3.88 5.69
CA GLY A 40 -6.06 5.35 5.76
C GLY A 40 -4.85 6.03 5.11
N LEU A 41 -4.16 5.36 4.18
CA LEU A 41 -3.14 5.99 3.34
C LEU A 41 -3.85 6.72 2.20
N THR A 42 -3.85 8.06 2.25
CA THR A 42 -4.43 8.87 1.17
C THR A 42 -3.64 8.71 -0.11
N HIS A 43 -4.32 8.68 -1.24
CA HIS A 43 -3.70 8.59 -2.56
C HIS A 43 -4.51 9.37 -3.61
N GLY A 44 -3.86 9.70 -4.71
CA GLY A 44 -4.45 10.31 -5.89
C GLY A 44 -4.85 9.29 -6.95
N GLU A 45 -4.78 9.72 -8.21
CA GLU A 45 -5.11 8.91 -9.38
C GLU A 45 -4.31 7.61 -9.44
N VAL A 46 -4.96 6.53 -9.90
CA VAL A 46 -4.32 5.23 -10.14
C VAL A 46 -4.37 4.90 -11.62
N THR A 47 -3.18 4.73 -12.22
CA THR A 47 -3.03 4.29 -13.60
C THR A 47 -2.59 2.82 -13.63
N PRO A 48 -3.43 1.90 -14.13
CA PRO A 48 -3.05 0.51 -14.27
C PRO A 48 -2.23 0.24 -15.54
N PHE A 49 -1.31 -0.71 -15.44
CA PHE A 49 -0.51 -1.22 -16.54
C PHE A 49 -0.63 -2.74 -16.61
N ALA A 50 -0.83 -3.28 -17.82
CA ALA A 50 -1.02 -4.70 -18.01
C ALA A 50 -0.48 -5.16 -19.37
N THR A 51 0.44 -6.12 -19.32
CA THR A 51 0.97 -6.82 -20.51
C THR A 51 0.97 -8.32 -20.25
N PRO A 52 1.15 -9.18 -21.26
CA PRO A 52 1.24 -10.62 -21.03
C PRO A 52 2.25 -11.01 -19.95
N ARG A 53 3.31 -10.22 -19.69
CA ARG A 53 4.33 -10.53 -18.68
C ARG A 53 4.31 -9.62 -17.44
N ARG A 54 3.31 -8.74 -17.28
CA ARG A 54 3.28 -7.82 -16.13
C ARG A 54 1.90 -7.35 -15.73
N LEU A 55 1.73 -7.15 -14.43
CA LEU A 55 0.67 -6.33 -13.83
C LEU A 55 1.34 -5.21 -13.05
N GLY A 56 0.92 -3.96 -13.24
CA GLY A 56 1.50 -2.85 -12.52
C GLY A 56 0.51 -1.71 -12.27
N LEU A 57 0.85 -0.85 -11.32
CA LEU A 57 0.07 0.30 -10.88
C LEU A 57 1.01 1.48 -10.66
N LEU A 58 0.67 2.64 -11.22
CA LEU A 58 1.23 3.92 -10.79
C LEU A 58 0.14 4.66 -10.02
N ILE A 59 0.42 5.00 -8.78
CA ILE A 59 -0.52 5.66 -7.87
C ILE A 59 0.07 7.02 -7.51
N LYS A 60 -0.63 8.08 -7.88
CA LYS A 60 -0.19 9.46 -7.64
C LYS A 60 -0.33 9.87 -6.19
N ALA A 61 0.58 10.71 -5.70
CA ALA A 61 0.45 11.40 -4.41
C ALA A 61 0.04 10.47 -3.24
N CYS A 62 0.66 9.28 -3.14
CA CYS A 62 0.45 8.35 -2.04
C CYS A 62 1.16 8.86 -0.78
N ALA A 63 0.43 8.99 0.33
CA ALA A 63 0.97 9.49 1.59
C ALA A 63 2.15 8.63 2.07
N LEU A 64 3.20 9.28 2.58
CA LEU A 64 4.37 8.61 3.18
C LEU A 64 4.07 7.96 4.54
N GLN A 65 2.98 8.37 5.19
CA GLN A 65 2.60 7.94 6.52
C GLN A 65 1.08 8.01 6.69
N GLN A 66 0.54 7.13 7.52
CA GLN A 66 -0.83 7.27 8.02
C GLN A 66 -0.96 8.56 8.85
N PRO A 67 -2.15 9.17 8.90
CA PRO A 67 -2.40 10.22 9.87
C PRO A 67 -2.32 9.65 11.29
N ASP A 68 -1.79 10.45 12.21
CA ASP A 68 -1.85 10.15 13.64
C ASP A 68 -3.30 9.99 14.08
N ARG A 69 -3.52 9.02 14.98
CA ARG A 69 -4.84 8.76 15.53
C ARG A 69 -4.90 9.23 16.96
N GLU A 70 -5.90 10.05 17.24
CA GLU A 70 -6.20 10.44 18.61
C GLU A 70 -7.15 9.41 19.23
N THR A 71 -6.71 8.69 20.26
CA THR A 71 -7.54 7.78 21.03
C THR A 71 -7.72 8.30 22.45
N GLU A 72 -8.98 8.32 22.90
CA GLU A 72 -9.32 8.73 24.26
C GLU A 72 -9.38 7.51 25.19
N ARG A 73 -8.55 7.53 26.23
CA ARG A 73 -8.64 6.57 27.33
C ARG A 73 -9.41 7.21 28.47
N ARG A 74 -10.53 6.59 28.85
CA ARG A 74 -11.34 7.01 29.99
C ARG A 74 -10.77 6.42 31.28
N GLY A 75 -10.54 7.30 32.25
CA GLY A 75 -10.06 6.98 33.59
C GLY A 75 -11.21 6.79 34.58
N PRO A 76 -10.98 7.02 35.88
CA PRO A 76 -12.05 6.96 36.88
C PRO A 76 -13.00 8.16 36.80
N ALA A 77 -14.24 7.98 37.28
CA ALA A 77 -15.19 9.08 37.48
C ALA A 77 -14.60 10.14 38.42
N LEU A 78 -14.93 11.41 38.21
CA LEU A 78 -14.33 12.54 38.93
C LEU A 78 -14.50 12.41 40.45
N GLN A 79 -15.65 11.89 40.90
CA GLN A 79 -15.96 11.63 42.31
C GLN A 79 -15.06 10.55 42.93
N ALA A 80 -14.53 9.63 42.14
CA ALA A 80 -13.58 8.60 42.57
C ALA A 80 -12.11 9.01 42.33
N ALA A 81 -11.88 10.06 41.55
CA ALA A 81 -10.56 10.55 41.17
C ALA A 81 -9.95 11.49 42.22
N PHE A 82 -10.78 12.23 42.96
CA PHE A 82 -10.34 13.17 43.99
C PHE A 82 -11.05 12.90 45.32
N ASP A 83 -10.32 13.03 46.42
CA ASP A 83 -10.89 12.92 47.76
C ASP A 83 -11.62 14.22 48.18
N LYS A 84 -12.22 14.21 49.38
CA LYS A 84 -12.95 15.38 49.92
C LYS A 84 -12.07 16.63 50.14
N ALA A 85 -10.75 16.47 50.20
CA ALA A 85 -9.79 17.56 50.33
C ALA A 85 -9.25 18.03 48.97
N GLY A 86 -9.69 17.42 47.86
CA GLY A 86 -9.26 17.75 46.50
C GLY A 86 -7.96 17.07 46.08
N ASN A 87 -7.44 16.11 46.85
CA ASN A 87 -6.21 15.40 46.48
C ASN A 87 -6.49 14.22 45.54
N PRO A 88 -5.61 13.94 44.57
CA PRO A 88 -5.73 12.77 43.71
C PRO A 88 -5.72 11.45 44.49
N THR A 89 -6.71 10.60 44.24
CA THR A 89 -6.80 9.26 44.83
C THR A 89 -5.78 8.30 44.20
N SER A 90 -5.61 7.12 44.80
CA SER A 90 -4.79 6.05 44.21
C SER A 90 -5.28 5.63 42.82
N ALA A 91 -6.59 5.68 42.58
CA ALA A 91 -7.18 5.39 41.28
C ALA A 91 -6.77 6.40 40.21
N ALA A 92 -6.82 7.70 40.52
CA ALA A 92 -6.36 8.76 39.60
C ALA A 92 -4.85 8.65 39.33
N LYS A 93 -4.03 8.47 40.37
CA LYS A 93 -2.57 8.32 40.24
C LYS A 93 -2.18 7.07 39.44
N GLY A 94 -2.86 5.95 39.69
CA GLY A 94 -2.65 4.70 38.96
C GLY A 94 -3.03 4.82 37.48
N PHE A 95 -4.15 5.48 37.19
CA PHE A 95 -4.57 5.76 35.82
C PHE A 95 -3.58 6.66 35.08
N ALA A 96 -3.18 7.79 35.68
CA ALA A 96 -2.19 8.70 35.11
C ALA A 96 -0.87 7.96 34.79
N LYS A 97 -0.36 7.17 35.75
CA LYS A 97 0.84 6.33 35.55
C LYS A 97 0.68 5.32 34.41
N SER A 98 -0.50 4.70 34.25
CA SER A 98 -0.80 3.78 33.14
C SER A 98 -0.86 4.44 31.76
N CYS A 99 -0.98 5.77 31.75
CA CYS A 99 -0.96 6.62 30.57
C CYS A 99 0.41 7.32 30.39
N GLY A 100 1.39 7.05 31.27
CA GLY A 100 2.72 7.66 31.20
C GLY A 100 2.72 9.17 31.49
N THR A 101 1.71 9.66 32.22
CA THR A 101 1.48 11.09 32.50
C THR A 101 1.21 11.33 33.99
N ASP A 102 1.16 12.60 34.39
CA ASP A 102 0.72 13.02 35.72
C ASP A 102 -0.79 13.36 35.74
N VAL A 103 -1.38 13.36 36.95
CA VAL A 103 -2.84 13.55 37.14
C VAL A 103 -3.32 14.92 36.68
N ASP A 104 -2.47 15.94 36.82
CA ASP A 104 -2.71 17.32 36.41
C ASP A 104 -2.77 17.50 34.88
N GLN A 105 -2.19 16.57 34.12
CA GLN A 105 -2.27 16.53 32.66
C GLN A 105 -3.49 15.76 32.11
N LEU A 106 -4.29 15.17 33.00
CA LEU A 106 -5.57 14.54 32.62
C LEU A 106 -6.65 15.60 32.42
N PHE A 107 -7.49 15.41 31.42
CA PHE A 107 -8.63 16.29 31.18
C PHE A 107 -9.93 15.67 31.69
N ARG A 108 -10.97 16.49 31.82
CA ARG A 108 -12.31 16.04 32.23
C ARG A 108 -13.20 15.92 31.01
N ILE A 109 -13.98 14.85 30.97
CA ILE A 109 -15.04 14.66 29.98
C ILE A 109 -16.39 14.56 30.68
N ASN A 110 -17.41 15.17 30.08
CA ASN A 110 -18.78 15.07 30.56
C ASN A 110 -19.54 14.09 29.68
N THR A 111 -20.15 13.10 30.31
CA THR A 111 -20.98 12.08 29.66
C THR A 111 -22.34 12.03 30.35
N ASP A 112 -23.31 11.35 29.75
CA ASP A 112 -24.63 11.12 30.37
C ASP A 112 -24.54 10.37 31.71
N LYS A 113 -23.39 9.74 32.00
CA LYS A 113 -23.10 9.00 33.23
C LYS A 113 -22.22 9.78 34.20
N GLY A 114 -22.07 11.09 34.02
CA GLY A 114 -21.29 11.99 34.89
C GLY A 114 -19.96 12.44 34.30
N GLU A 115 -19.15 13.10 35.13
CA GLU A 115 -17.82 13.62 34.77
C GLU A 115 -16.73 12.57 35.05
N TRP A 116 -15.78 12.43 34.13
CA TRP A 116 -14.71 11.44 34.20
C TRP A 116 -13.36 12.08 33.90
N LEU A 117 -12.28 11.56 34.50
CA LEU A 117 -10.94 11.85 34.01
C LEU A 117 -10.69 11.09 32.71
N ALA A 118 -9.95 11.70 31.80
CA ALA A 118 -9.56 11.11 30.53
C ALA A 118 -8.12 11.50 30.17
N TYR A 119 -7.51 10.66 29.35
CA TYR A 119 -6.21 10.89 28.76
C TYR A 119 -6.31 10.74 27.24
N ARG A 120 -5.61 11.62 26.53
CA ARG A 120 -5.62 11.70 25.08
C ARG A 120 -4.32 11.12 24.61
N LEU A 121 -4.38 9.93 24.04
CA LEU A 121 -3.24 9.27 23.44
C LEU A 121 -3.18 9.64 21.97
N ILE A 122 -2.05 10.18 21.53
CA ILE A 122 -1.76 10.35 20.11
C ILE A 122 -0.98 9.11 19.68
N GLU A 123 -1.63 8.22 18.93
CA GLU A 123 -0.99 7.08 18.29
C GLU A 123 -0.37 7.55 16.97
N THR A 124 0.96 7.56 16.91
CA THR A 124 1.68 7.91 15.69
C THR A 124 1.32 6.95 14.56
N GLY A 125 0.96 7.51 13.40
CA GLY A 125 0.64 6.71 12.22
C GLY A 125 1.83 5.86 11.75
N LYS A 126 1.58 4.68 11.18
CA LYS A 126 2.65 3.86 10.61
C LYS A 126 3.14 4.44 9.29
N SER A 127 4.42 4.22 8.98
CA SER A 127 4.97 4.59 7.68
C SER A 127 4.31 3.78 6.56
N ALA A 128 4.20 4.35 5.37
CA ALA A 128 3.69 3.63 4.22
C ALA A 128 4.57 2.42 3.88
N ALA A 129 5.89 2.54 4.02
CA ALA A 129 6.84 1.44 3.79
C ALA A 129 6.55 0.19 4.63
N GLU A 130 6.01 0.35 5.85
CA GLU A 130 5.59 -0.76 6.71
C GLU A 130 4.27 -1.41 6.27
N LEU A 131 3.40 -0.66 5.60
CA LEU A 131 2.02 -1.07 5.28
C LEU A 131 1.88 -1.61 3.86
N LEU A 132 2.63 -1.05 2.92
CA LEU A 132 2.59 -1.35 1.50
C LEU A 132 2.86 -2.84 1.17
N PRO A 133 3.79 -3.55 1.83
CA PRO A 133 4.01 -4.97 1.59
C PRO A 133 2.75 -5.83 1.82
N GLU A 134 2.08 -5.65 2.96
CA GLU A 134 0.88 -6.41 3.30
C GLU A 134 -0.29 -6.08 2.35
N ILE A 135 -0.40 -4.80 1.94
CA ILE A 135 -1.40 -4.37 0.95
C ILE A 135 -1.17 -5.09 -0.37
N ALA A 136 0.05 -5.03 -0.91
CA ALA A 136 0.39 -5.67 -2.18
C ALA A 136 0.17 -7.19 -2.13
N GLU A 137 0.63 -7.86 -1.07
CA GLU A 137 0.44 -9.30 -0.90
C GLU A 137 -1.04 -9.67 -0.81
N THR A 138 -1.83 -8.94 -0.02
CA THR A 138 -3.28 -9.14 0.09
C THR A 138 -3.96 -8.97 -1.26
N SER A 139 -3.59 -7.94 -2.03
CA SER A 139 -4.16 -7.69 -3.35
C SER A 139 -3.87 -8.82 -4.34
N LEU A 140 -2.64 -9.33 -4.37
CA LEU A 140 -2.27 -10.48 -5.20
C LEU A 140 -2.99 -11.77 -4.77
N ASN A 141 -3.19 -11.97 -3.46
CA ASN A 141 -3.90 -13.12 -2.91
C ASN A 141 -5.41 -13.09 -3.19
N ARG A 142 -5.98 -11.92 -3.47
CA ARG A 142 -7.40 -11.76 -3.81
C ARG A 142 -7.72 -11.74 -5.31
N LEU A 143 -6.70 -11.78 -6.17
CA LEU A 143 -6.93 -11.85 -7.61
C LEU A 143 -7.81 -13.05 -7.99
N PRO A 144 -8.74 -12.88 -8.95
CA PRO A 144 -9.66 -13.92 -9.41
C PRO A 144 -8.94 -14.93 -10.32
N ILE A 145 -8.02 -15.70 -9.75
CA ILE A 145 -7.23 -16.71 -10.44
C ILE A 145 -7.93 -18.07 -10.30
N PRO A 146 -8.43 -18.68 -11.39
CA PRO A 146 -9.19 -19.94 -11.32
C PRO A 146 -8.39 -21.10 -10.75
N LYS A 147 -7.08 -21.13 -11.04
CA LYS A 147 -6.15 -22.16 -10.56
C LYS A 147 -4.81 -21.52 -10.25
N ARG A 148 -4.50 -21.43 -8.96
CA ARG A 148 -3.15 -21.06 -8.50
C ARG A 148 -2.23 -22.26 -8.66
N MET A 149 -1.00 -22.01 -9.07
CA MET A 149 -0.02 -23.05 -9.33
C MET A 149 1.20 -22.83 -8.45
N ARG A 150 1.83 -23.94 -8.06
CA ARG A 150 3.13 -23.99 -7.43
C ARG A 150 4.18 -24.31 -8.49
N TRP A 151 5.34 -23.66 -8.44
CA TRP A 151 6.36 -23.78 -9.48
C TRP A 151 7.70 -24.22 -8.90
N GLY A 152 8.27 -25.30 -9.44
CA GLY A 152 9.53 -25.85 -8.94
C GLY A 152 9.44 -26.26 -7.46
N ALA A 153 10.42 -25.81 -6.66
CA ALA A 153 10.47 -26.03 -5.22
C ALA A 153 9.92 -24.86 -4.38
N SER A 154 9.43 -23.80 -5.03
CA SER A 154 8.82 -22.65 -4.35
C SER A 154 7.46 -23.06 -3.76
N GLU A 155 7.10 -22.53 -2.60
CA GLU A 155 5.75 -22.67 -2.02
C GLU A 155 4.81 -21.51 -2.42
N ALA A 156 5.31 -20.52 -3.18
CA ALA A 156 4.52 -19.40 -3.64
C ALA A 156 3.45 -19.86 -4.66
N LEU A 157 2.21 -19.40 -4.45
CA LEU A 157 1.04 -19.78 -5.25
C LEU A 157 0.53 -18.62 -6.09
N PHE A 158 0.87 -18.64 -7.38
CA PHE A 158 0.41 -17.64 -8.34
C PHE A 158 0.00 -18.29 -9.68
N VAL A 159 -0.61 -17.52 -10.58
CA VAL A 159 -1.07 -18.05 -11.88
C VAL A 159 0.10 -18.49 -12.77
N ARG A 160 1.27 -17.85 -12.61
CA ARG A 160 2.50 -18.06 -13.37
C ARG A 160 3.72 -17.75 -12.49
N PRO A 161 4.92 -18.26 -12.81
CA PRO A 161 6.15 -17.86 -12.12
C PRO A 161 6.31 -16.34 -12.12
N VAL A 162 6.72 -15.80 -10.98
CA VAL A 162 7.14 -14.41 -10.82
C VAL A 162 8.64 -14.33 -11.06
N HIS A 163 9.09 -13.26 -11.73
CA HIS A 163 10.49 -13.06 -12.06
C HIS A 163 11.09 -11.82 -11.38
N TRP A 164 10.32 -10.75 -11.24
CA TRP A 164 10.77 -9.53 -10.59
C TRP A 164 9.61 -8.81 -9.91
N LEU A 165 9.97 -8.01 -8.91
CA LEU A 165 9.08 -7.12 -8.20
C LEU A 165 9.71 -5.74 -8.24
N LEU A 166 9.08 -4.80 -8.96
CA LEU A 166 9.43 -3.40 -8.86
C LEU A 166 8.48 -2.75 -7.86
N PHE A 167 9.01 -2.17 -6.78
CA PHE A 167 8.17 -1.53 -5.78
C PHE A 167 8.84 -0.27 -5.22
N LEU A 168 8.38 0.90 -5.70
CA LEU A 168 8.95 2.21 -5.34
C LEU A 168 7.89 3.10 -4.71
N HIS A 169 8.27 3.81 -3.65
CA HIS A 169 7.51 4.94 -3.11
C HIS A 169 8.40 6.19 -3.13
N GLY A 170 8.11 7.11 -4.05
CA GLY A 170 9.08 8.10 -4.48
C GLY A 170 10.29 7.42 -5.12
N GLU A 171 11.50 7.78 -4.70
CA GLU A 171 12.76 7.19 -5.18
C GLU A 171 13.24 6.00 -4.33
N ALA A 172 12.53 5.72 -3.22
CA ALA A 172 12.88 4.66 -2.29
C ALA A 172 12.22 3.33 -2.70
N VAL A 173 13.01 2.25 -2.64
CA VAL A 173 12.49 0.89 -2.76
C VAL A 173 11.74 0.54 -1.48
N VAL A 174 10.53 0.00 -1.62
CA VAL A 174 9.76 -0.55 -0.50
C VAL A 174 10.37 -1.90 -0.13
N PRO A 175 10.96 -2.07 1.07
CA PRO A 175 11.69 -3.29 1.40
C PRO A 175 10.74 -4.45 1.69
N CYS A 176 10.60 -5.37 0.74
CA CYS A 176 9.83 -6.60 0.93
C CYS A 176 10.24 -7.70 -0.05
N THR A 177 9.73 -8.91 0.21
CA THR A 177 9.75 -10.02 -0.73
C THR A 177 8.33 -10.52 -0.89
N ILE A 178 7.84 -10.61 -2.12
CA ILE A 178 6.49 -11.07 -2.44
C ILE A 178 6.58 -12.13 -3.53
N LEU A 179 5.96 -13.29 -3.32
CA LEU A 179 6.00 -14.43 -4.25
C LEU A 179 7.45 -14.78 -4.67
N ASP A 180 8.34 -14.85 -3.68
CA ASP A 180 9.78 -15.10 -3.79
C ASP A 180 10.60 -14.05 -4.59
N ALA A 181 9.97 -12.95 -5.04
CA ALA A 181 10.66 -11.84 -5.66
C ALA A 181 10.94 -10.74 -4.63
N GLN A 182 12.23 -10.45 -4.43
CA GLN A 182 12.66 -9.29 -3.65
C GLN A 182 12.34 -8.00 -4.42
N ALA A 183 11.78 -7.01 -3.72
CA ALA A 183 11.48 -5.71 -4.29
C ALA A 183 12.75 -4.97 -4.67
N ASP A 184 12.73 -4.37 -5.86
CA ASP A 184 13.81 -3.53 -6.37
C ASP A 184 13.25 -2.40 -7.26
N ARG A 185 14.14 -1.67 -7.94
CA ARG A 185 13.83 -0.59 -8.90
C ARG A 185 13.84 -1.04 -10.36
N TYR A 186 14.15 -2.30 -10.61
CA TYR A 186 14.37 -2.81 -11.96
C TYR A 186 13.09 -3.37 -12.58
N THR A 187 12.80 -2.91 -13.80
CA THR A 187 11.83 -3.53 -14.70
C THR A 187 12.55 -4.17 -15.88
N TYR A 188 11.81 -4.85 -16.75
CA TYR A 188 12.33 -5.51 -17.93
C TYR A 188 11.49 -5.17 -19.15
N GLY A 189 12.16 -4.98 -20.29
CA GLY A 189 11.54 -4.66 -21.57
C GLY A 189 10.98 -5.88 -22.30
N HIS A 190 10.94 -5.79 -23.63
CA HIS A 190 10.53 -6.88 -24.51
C HIS A 190 11.58 -7.99 -24.48
N ARG A 191 11.15 -9.23 -24.23
CA ARG A 191 12.05 -10.38 -23.97
C ARG A 191 13.14 -10.63 -25.02
N PHE A 192 12.91 -10.19 -26.27
CA PHE A 192 13.87 -10.34 -27.35
C PHE A 192 14.54 -9.04 -27.78
N HIS A 193 13.81 -7.92 -27.72
CA HIS A 193 14.31 -6.65 -28.26
C HIS A 193 15.09 -5.87 -27.20
N HIS A 194 14.78 -6.10 -25.92
CA HIS A 194 15.47 -5.51 -24.78
C HIS A 194 15.35 -6.44 -23.55
N PRO A 195 16.16 -7.50 -23.47
CA PRO A 195 16.12 -8.46 -22.36
C PRO A 195 16.78 -7.95 -21.07
N ASN A 196 17.56 -6.88 -21.15
CA ASN A 196 18.29 -6.33 -20.02
C ASN A 196 17.37 -5.60 -19.04
N ALA A 197 17.80 -5.51 -17.77
CA ALA A 197 17.12 -4.74 -16.75
C ALA A 197 17.14 -3.23 -17.07
N ILE A 198 16.04 -2.55 -16.76
CA ILE A 198 15.85 -1.11 -16.91
C ILE A 198 15.62 -0.53 -15.52
N ALA A 199 16.48 0.40 -15.09
CA ALA A 199 16.35 1.05 -13.78
C ALA A 199 15.30 2.17 -13.82
N ILE A 200 14.35 2.11 -12.89
CA ILE A 200 13.37 3.17 -12.67
C ILE A 200 13.77 3.96 -11.43
N GLU A 201 14.22 5.20 -11.62
CA GLU A 201 14.63 6.06 -10.52
C GLU A 201 13.41 6.72 -9.87
N ARG A 202 12.45 7.12 -10.70
CA ARG A 202 11.20 7.76 -10.27
C ARG A 202 9.99 7.05 -10.90
N PRO A 203 8.90 6.82 -10.13
CA PRO A 203 7.66 6.21 -10.60
C PRO A 203 7.15 6.73 -11.95
N MET A 204 7.30 8.04 -12.18
CA MET A 204 6.83 8.70 -13.40
C MET A 204 7.58 8.35 -14.67
N GLU A 205 8.83 7.90 -14.56
CA GLU A 205 9.65 7.51 -15.71
C GLU A 205 9.24 6.15 -16.27
N TYR A 206 8.49 5.35 -15.49
CA TYR A 206 8.15 3.96 -15.80
C TYR A 206 7.55 3.75 -17.19
N ARG A 207 6.53 4.53 -17.53
CA ARG A 207 5.82 4.40 -18.82
C ARG A 207 6.76 4.74 -19.98
N GLU A 208 7.47 5.86 -19.87
CA GLU A 208 8.32 6.36 -20.94
C GLU A 208 9.51 5.43 -21.18
N LYS A 209 10.21 5.00 -20.12
CA LYS A 209 11.33 4.06 -20.20
C LYS A 209 10.91 2.72 -20.79
N LEU A 210 9.78 2.16 -20.35
CA LEU A 210 9.29 0.91 -20.93
C LEU A 210 8.93 1.04 -22.42
N GLN A 211 8.35 2.16 -22.82
CA GLN A 211 7.98 2.37 -24.22
C GLN A 211 9.21 2.60 -25.10
N ASN A 212 10.12 3.47 -24.69
CA ASN A 212 11.23 3.94 -25.52
C ASN A 212 12.44 3.01 -25.46
N GLU A 213 12.84 2.56 -24.27
CA GLU A 213 13.98 1.65 -24.08
C GLU A 213 13.52 0.19 -24.11
N GLY A 214 12.44 -0.10 -23.38
CA GLY A 214 11.93 -1.46 -23.22
C GLY A 214 11.14 -1.99 -24.42
N VAL A 215 10.77 -1.16 -25.40
CA VAL A 215 9.93 -1.56 -26.56
C VAL A 215 8.60 -2.18 -26.13
N VAL A 216 8.02 -1.69 -25.02
CA VAL A 216 6.78 -2.19 -24.43
C VAL A 216 5.80 -1.05 -24.16
N ILE A 217 4.63 -1.10 -24.79
CA ILE A 217 3.49 -0.26 -24.41
C ILE A 217 2.75 -0.99 -23.29
N ALA A 218 3.00 -0.53 -22.06
CA ALA A 218 2.48 -1.16 -20.85
C ALA A 218 1.00 -0.85 -20.58
N HIS A 219 0.52 0.31 -21.04
CA HIS A 219 -0.86 0.72 -20.85
C HIS A 219 -1.78 -0.09 -21.78
N PHE A 220 -2.75 -0.81 -21.19
CA PHE A 220 -3.56 -1.80 -21.90
C PHE A 220 -4.33 -1.18 -23.08
N GLU A 221 -5.11 -0.13 -22.82
CA GLU A 221 -5.95 0.52 -23.84
C GLU A 221 -5.10 1.17 -24.94
N GLN A 222 -4.04 1.92 -24.58
CA GLN A 222 -3.09 2.47 -25.55
C GLN A 222 -2.47 1.40 -26.46
N ARG A 223 -2.09 0.23 -25.91
CA ARG A 223 -1.56 -0.87 -26.74
C ARG A 223 -2.63 -1.42 -27.67
N MET A 224 -3.87 -1.61 -27.18
CA MET A 224 -4.97 -2.11 -27.99
C MET A 224 -5.26 -1.16 -29.16
N GLU A 225 -5.30 0.14 -28.91
CA GLU A 225 -5.57 1.14 -29.95
C GLU A 225 -4.47 1.16 -31.02
N LYS A 226 -3.20 1.16 -30.62
CA LYS A 226 -2.08 1.07 -31.56
C LYS A 226 -2.14 -0.18 -32.44
N ILE A 227 -2.57 -1.33 -31.87
CA ILE A 227 -2.74 -2.57 -32.63
C ILE A 227 -3.89 -2.42 -33.64
N ARG A 228 -5.01 -1.78 -33.27
CA ARG A 228 -6.11 -1.52 -34.20
C ARG A 228 -5.67 -0.63 -35.36
N GLU A 229 -5.03 0.49 -35.06
CA GLU A 229 -4.50 1.41 -36.08
C GLU A 229 -3.57 0.69 -37.07
N GLN A 230 -2.69 -0.20 -36.57
CA GLN A 230 -1.79 -0.99 -37.42
C GLN A 230 -2.53 -1.98 -38.32
N VAL A 231 -3.62 -2.58 -37.84
CA VAL A 231 -4.43 -3.51 -38.63
C VAL A 231 -5.27 -2.76 -39.68
N GLU A 232 -5.81 -1.58 -39.34
CA GLU A 232 -6.64 -0.78 -40.25
C GLU A 232 -5.82 -0.05 -41.34
N THR A 233 -4.54 0.24 -41.06
CA THR A 233 -3.62 0.89 -42.00
C THR A 233 -2.95 -0.13 -42.96
N THR A 234 -3.18 -1.43 -42.76
CA THR A 234 -2.67 -2.52 -43.62
C THR A 234 -3.72 -2.96 -44.63
#